data_AF-A0A832W3K0-F1
#
_entry.id   AF-A0A832W3K0-F1
#
_cell.length_a   1.000
_cell.length_b   1.000
_cell.length_c   1.000
_cell.angle_alpha   90.00
_cell.angle_beta   90.00
_cell.angle_gamma   90.00
#
_symmetry.space_group_name_H-M   'P 1'
#
loop_
_entity.id
_entity.type
_entity.pdbx_description
1 polymer ?
#
loop_
_entity_poly.entity_id
_entity_poly.type
_entity_poly.pdbx_seq_one_letter_code
_entity_poly.pdbx_strand_id
1 'polypeptide(L)'
;MLKALVPALPRLYEPRDALSEFADAFRAISGEVVRAKYGVDWAYDVREESFFKKFNEIITMVENYLRRNIVVERDPLDTSRSYPKTVIRFKIDGQEVAHINVYWTGSELQAQFIGSRENADRLASIIKALGGVAEVKPLEGKWVVQLTTDGIIAIRHDGWLNALKGFVEGLKGLISEDRYKQLVKDIEAGPNTVKFAGAEFSVYYETGVKRIKVKYQPSSEASKNAAINALKARGLEEGRHFTVTEQGGYEIRIADESYTKAVEALARSGLREGEHFTIDDGKRVISVKKDHKDAVINALKTARLKEGRDFTVKWSGHYVIHITYDGLREIQCMALGGDKEAARFIRKLKDVLERRYGQDAVNKLNDVLKPAREEGTVDSSLPVYDDRGNLIARVVGLKYEFVKGNQPVGQCAGEDCRLRIIAEYEAGGERRQLKMEWYWARKREERGKTTVTYYYEIARPTVRDDVEVAVLKALTGKARKGRVALLADQLDALRRFKPLKDAIDQWREGRPQRQEQNH
;
A
#
# COMPACT_ATOMS: atom_id res chain seq x y z
N MET A 1 31.55 26.26 -14.97
CA MET A 1 30.17 26.46 -15.45
C MET A 1 29.15 25.66 -14.64
N LEU A 2 29.20 24.31 -14.59
CA LEU A 2 28.20 23.48 -13.88
C LEU A 2 28.04 23.82 -12.38
N LYS A 3 29.16 24.11 -11.67
CA LYS A 3 29.14 24.58 -10.28
C LYS A 3 28.23 25.81 -10.07
N ALA A 4 28.28 26.77 -10.99
CA ALA A 4 27.49 28.00 -10.90
C ALA A 4 25.99 27.76 -11.14
N LEU A 5 25.61 26.63 -11.73
CA LEU A 5 24.21 26.25 -11.96
C LEU A 5 23.60 25.51 -10.76
N VAL A 6 24.40 25.04 -9.80
CA VAL A 6 23.90 24.34 -8.60
C VAL A 6 22.87 25.17 -7.82
N PRO A 7 23.10 26.48 -7.52
CA PRO A 7 22.09 27.29 -6.83
C PRO A 7 20.81 27.51 -7.65
N ALA A 8 20.91 27.42 -8.98
CA ALA A 8 19.78 27.58 -9.90
C ALA A 8 19.03 26.26 -10.17
N LEU A 9 19.56 25.12 -9.73
CA LEU A 9 18.96 23.79 -9.95
C LEU A 9 17.49 23.69 -9.51
N PRO A 10 17.04 24.27 -8.37
CA PRO A 10 15.62 24.25 -8.02
C PRO A 10 14.74 24.91 -9.09
N ARG A 11 15.21 26.04 -9.64
CA ARG A 11 14.50 26.77 -10.71
C ARG A 11 14.55 26.06 -12.06
N LEU A 12 15.48 25.12 -12.26
CA LEU A 12 15.51 24.27 -13.45
C LEU A 12 14.52 23.10 -13.35
N TYR A 13 14.21 22.63 -12.13
CA TYR A 13 13.23 21.57 -11.93
C TYR A 13 11.79 22.02 -12.21
N GLU A 14 11.42 23.25 -11.85
CA GLU A 14 10.08 23.79 -12.12
C GLU A 14 9.66 23.67 -13.60
N PRO A 15 10.40 24.23 -14.58
CA PRO A 15 10.07 24.07 -15.99
C PRO A 15 10.21 22.62 -16.47
N ARG A 16 11.13 21.81 -15.90
CA ARG A 16 11.25 20.39 -16.26
C ARG A 16 9.98 19.61 -15.93
N ASP A 17 9.49 19.81 -14.71
CA ASP A 17 8.35 19.09 -14.18
C ASP A 17 7.07 19.58 -14.90
N ALA A 18 6.92 20.90 -15.15
CA ALA A 18 5.84 21.46 -15.97
C ALA A 18 5.85 20.95 -17.43
N LEU A 19 7.03 20.85 -18.07
CA LEU A 19 7.17 20.27 -19.40
C LEU A 19 6.80 18.79 -19.42
N SER A 20 7.14 18.06 -18.36
CA SER A 20 6.77 16.65 -18.21
C SER A 20 5.26 16.46 -18.07
N GLU A 21 4.59 17.30 -17.27
CA GLU A 21 3.13 17.33 -17.15
C GLU A 21 2.46 17.69 -18.47
N PHE A 22 2.97 18.70 -19.18
CA PHE A 22 2.50 19.04 -20.53
C PHE A 22 2.63 17.85 -21.47
N ALA A 23 3.76 17.13 -21.45
CA ALA A 23 3.96 15.97 -22.31
C ALA A 23 2.99 14.83 -22.00
N ASP A 24 2.71 14.54 -20.72
CA ASP A 24 1.72 13.54 -20.34
C ASP A 24 0.31 13.94 -20.76
N ALA A 25 -0.09 15.19 -20.51
CA ALA A 25 -1.39 15.71 -20.91
C ALA A 25 -1.55 15.70 -22.45
N PHE A 26 -0.53 16.14 -23.17
CA PHE A 26 -0.51 16.11 -24.63
C PHE A 26 -0.64 14.69 -25.17
N ARG A 27 0.10 13.72 -24.61
CA ARG A 27 0.01 12.31 -25.03
C ARG A 27 -1.38 11.74 -24.78
N ALA A 28 -1.98 12.02 -23.62
CA ALA A 28 -3.32 11.56 -23.29
C ALA A 28 -4.36 12.13 -24.25
N ILE A 29 -4.41 13.46 -24.40
CA ILE A 29 -5.39 14.15 -25.23
C ILE A 29 -5.20 13.80 -26.71
N SER A 30 -3.97 13.88 -27.23
CA SER A 30 -3.70 13.57 -28.64
C SER A 30 -3.99 12.10 -28.96
N GLY A 31 -3.66 11.18 -28.04
CA GLY A 31 -4.00 9.77 -28.17
C GLY A 31 -5.49 9.52 -28.29
N GLU A 32 -6.29 10.12 -27.40
CA GLU A 32 -7.76 10.03 -27.43
C GLU A 32 -8.33 10.62 -28.72
N VAL A 33 -7.91 11.82 -29.11
CA VAL A 33 -8.42 12.53 -30.30
C VAL A 33 -8.07 11.79 -31.59
N VAL A 34 -6.83 11.30 -31.71
CA VAL A 34 -6.39 10.58 -32.92
C VAL A 34 -7.08 9.23 -33.02
N ARG A 35 -7.20 8.49 -31.91
CA ARG A 35 -7.94 7.23 -31.89
C ARG A 35 -9.41 7.41 -32.24
N ALA A 36 -10.08 8.42 -31.68
CA ALA A 36 -11.49 8.70 -31.95
C ALA A 36 -11.73 9.12 -33.41
N LYS A 37 -10.82 9.90 -34.00
CA LYS A 37 -11.01 10.45 -35.36
C LYS A 37 -10.53 9.51 -36.47
N TYR A 38 -9.45 8.77 -36.23
CA TYR A 38 -8.76 8.01 -37.29
C TYR A 38 -8.71 6.50 -37.00
N GLY A 39 -9.12 6.03 -35.81
CA GLY A 39 -9.06 4.62 -35.44
C GLY A 39 -7.64 4.07 -35.28
N VAL A 40 -6.64 4.94 -35.17
CA VAL A 40 -5.22 4.58 -35.07
C VAL A 40 -4.68 4.94 -33.69
N ASP A 41 -3.85 4.06 -33.13
CA ASP A 41 -3.10 4.33 -31.92
C ASP A 41 -1.94 5.29 -32.18
N TRP A 42 -1.99 6.46 -31.54
CA TRP A 42 -0.98 7.50 -31.65
C TRP A 42 0.12 7.31 -30.61
N ALA A 43 1.35 7.10 -31.08
CA ALA A 43 2.52 6.80 -30.23
C ALA A 43 3.55 7.94 -30.15
N TYR A 44 3.25 9.12 -30.68
CA TYR A 44 4.17 10.26 -30.65
C TYR A 44 4.30 10.82 -29.23
N ASP A 45 5.54 11.02 -28.80
CA ASP A 45 5.88 11.58 -27.49
C ASP A 45 6.72 12.85 -27.70
N VAL A 46 6.17 14.00 -27.30
CA VAL A 46 6.85 15.31 -27.40
C VAL A 46 8.15 15.36 -26.58
N ARG A 47 8.38 14.42 -25.67
CA ARG A 47 9.67 14.27 -24.96
C ARG A 47 10.81 13.91 -25.88
N GLU A 48 10.53 13.37 -27.06
CA GLU A 48 11.54 13.05 -28.06
C GLU A 48 12.05 14.29 -28.81
N GLU A 49 11.41 15.45 -28.64
CA GLU A 49 11.80 16.70 -29.26
C GLU A 49 13.14 17.24 -28.72
N SER A 50 13.88 17.92 -29.61
CA SER A 50 15.26 18.36 -29.33
C SER A 50 15.37 19.30 -28.13
N PHE A 51 14.38 20.16 -27.90
CA PHE A 51 14.32 21.06 -26.76
C PHE A 51 14.23 20.29 -25.43
N PHE A 52 13.31 19.32 -25.33
CA PHE A 52 13.15 18.48 -24.14
C PHE A 52 14.43 17.72 -23.81
N LYS A 53 15.07 17.13 -24.84
CA LYS A 53 16.33 16.40 -24.70
C LYS A 53 17.45 17.30 -24.16
N LYS A 54 17.69 18.45 -24.80
CA LYS A 54 18.74 19.40 -24.39
C LYS A 54 18.50 19.98 -23.00
N PHE A 55 17.25 20.31 -22.67
CA PHE A 55 16.92 20.84 -21.34
C PHE A 55 17.16 19.80 -20.24
N ASN A 56 16.74 18.55 -20.46
CA ASN A 56 17.02 17.45 -19.54
C ASN A 56 18.52 17.11 -19.44
N GLU A 57 19.26 17.25 -20.54
CA GLU A 57 20.72 17.05 -20.55
C GLU A 57 21.43 18.05 -19.64
N ILE A 58 21.08 19.35 -19.69
CA ILE A 58 21.64 20.37 -18.80
C ILE A 58 21.41 20.00 -17.33
N ILE A 59 20.18 19.62 -16.99
CA ILE A 59 19.83 19.22 -15.61
C ILE A 59 20.65 17.99 -15.20
N THR A 60 20.72 16.99 -16.08
CA THR A 60 21.49 15.76 -15.85
C THR A 60 22.98 16.04 -15.62
N MET A 61 23.56 16.99 -16.36
CA MET A 61 24.95 17.41 -16.17
C MET A 61 25.18 18.04 -14.79
N VAL A 62 24.25 18.89 -14.32
CA VAL A 62 24.33 19.51 -12.99
C VAL A 62 24.13 18.47 -11.88
N GLU A 63 23.18 17.55 -12.04
CA GLU A 63 22.97 16.42 -11.11
C GLU A 63 24.21 15.52 -11.02
N ASN A 64 24.82 15.19 -12.16
CA ASN A 64 26.06 14.41 -12.20
C ASN A 64 27.23 15.15 -11.57
N TYR A 65 27.33 16.47 -11.75
CA TYR A 65 28.32 17.29 -11.07
C TYR A 65 28.12 17.22 -9.55
N LEU A 66 26.88 17.36 -9.05
CA LEU A 66 26.57 17.22 -7.63
C LEU A 66 26.92 15.84 -7.10
N ARG A 67 26.46 14.76 -7.74
CA ARG A 67 26.75 13.38 -7.30
C ARG A 67 28.24 13.11 -7.11
N ARG A 68 29.09 13.67 -7.98
CA ARG A 68 30.55 13.45 -7.97
C ARG A 68 31.30 14.35 -6.99
N ASN A 69 30.86 15.60 -6.81
CA ASN A 69 31.64 16.62 -6.10
C ASN A 69 31.09 16.95 -4.71
N ILE A 70 29.90 16.45 -4.36
CA ILE A 70 29.32 16.67 -3.04
C ILE A 70 29.94 15.73 -2.02
N VAL A 71 30.49 16.31 -0.96
CA VAL A 71 30.96 15.60 0.22
C VAL A 71 29.83 15.62 1.25
N VAL A 72 29.50 14.45 1.79
CA VAL A 72 28.49 14.31 2.83
C VAL A 72 29.19 14.00 4.14
N GLU A 73 29.03 14.86 5.12
CA GLU A 73 29.61 14.72 6.45
C GLU A 73 28.52 14.56 7.49
N ARG A 74 28.86 13.85 8.57
CA ARG A 74 27.96 13.59 9.69
C ARG A 74 28.56 14.17 10.96
N ASP A 75 27.79 14.99 11.66
CA ASP A 75 28.15 15.48 12.98
C ASP A 75 28.05 14.37 14.04
N PRO A 76 28.70 14.51 15.21
CA PRO A 76 28.53 13.57 16.32
C PRO A 76 27.07 13.33 16.69
N LEU A 77 26.80 12.16 17.30
CA LEU A 77 25.47 11.85 17.81
C LEU A 77 25.14 12.80 18.97
N ASP A 78 24.00 13.49 18.86
CA ASP A 78 23.44 14.34 19.90
C ASP A 78 22.28 13.60 20.59
N THR A 79 22.46 13.28 21.86
CA THR A 79 21.46 12.64 22.73
C THR A 79 20.85 13.60 23.76
N SER A 80 21.17 14.90 23.70
CA SER A 80 20.76 15.89 24.70
C SER A 80 19.26 16.24 24.66
N ARG A 81 18.57 15.92 23.57
CA ARG A 81 17.15 16.18 23.37
C ARG A 81 16.32 14.90 23.41
N SER A 82 15.00 15.04 23.43
CA SER A 82 14.04 13.93 23.51
C SER A 82 14.22 12.84 22.44
N TYR A 83 14.78 13.18 21.27
CA TYR A 83 15.12 12.22 20.22
C TYR A 83 16.61 12.29 19.86
N PRO A 84 17.35 11.17 19.93
CA PRO A 84 18.72 11.10 19.44
C PRO A 84 18.79 11.55 17.98
N LYS A 85 19.75 12.41 17.65
CA LYS A 85 19.87 12.98 16.31
C LYS A 85 21.30 13.19 15.88
N THR A 86 21.49 13.36 14.59
CA THR A 86 22.73 13.85 13.99
C THR A 86 22.42 14.88 12.91
N VAL A 87 23.35 15.80 12.66
CA VAL A 87 23.28 16.70 11.52
C VAL A 87 24.07 16.09 10.38
N ILE A 88 23.45 15.94 9.22
CA ILE A 88 24.13 15.58 7.97
C ILE A 88 24.34 16.85 7.16
N ARG A 89 25.60 17.17 6.85
CA ARG A 89 26.00 18.36 6.11
C ARG A 89 26.44 17.99 4.70
N PHE A 90 26.00 18.76 3.73
CA PHE A 90 26.38 18.65 2.34
C PHE A 90 27.37 19.76 2.01
N LYS A 91 28.55 19.39 1.51
CA LYS A 91 29.63 20.31 1.20
C LYS A 91 30.06 20.21 -0.26
N ILE A 92 30.40 21.35 -0.85
CA ILE A 92 31.05 21.45 -2.16
C ILE A 92 32.33 22.27 -1.94
N ASP A 93 33.48 21.72 -2.33
CA ASP A 93 34.79 22.35 -2.12
C ASP A 93 35.03 22.77 -0.65
N GLY A 94 34.58 21.95 0.30
CA GLY A 94 34.71 22.20 1.74
C GLY A 94 33.71 23.19 2.33
N GLN A 95 32.91 23.88 1.52
CA GLN A 95 31.88 24.82 1.99
C GLN A 95 30.53 24.12 2.15
N GLU A 96 29.88 24.32 3.30
CA GLU A 96 28.52 23.82 3.55
C GLU A 96 27.53 24.53 2.62
N VAL A 97 26.83 23.74 1.80
CA VAL A 97 25.81 24.24 0.87
C VAL A 97 24.38 23.92 1.33
N ALA A 98 24.22 22.90 2.18
CA ALA A 98 22.96 22.55 2.84
C ALA A 98 23.21 21.57 4.02
N HIS A 99 22.21 21.38 4.89
CA HIS A 99 22.22 20.34 5.90
C HIS A 99 20.80 19.81 6.17
N ILE A 100 20.71 18.65 6.82
CA ILE A 100 19.46 18.07 7.30
C ILE A 100 19.71 17.35 8.63
N ASN A 101 18.76 17.43 9.56
CA ASN A 101 18.84 16.67 10.81
C ASN A 101 18.22 15.29 10.60
N VAL A 102 18.89 14.23 11.04
CA VAL A 102 18.34 12.87 11.06
C VAL A 102 18.11 12.46 12.51
N TYR A 103 16.91 12.01 12.80
CA TYR A 103 16.41 11.66 14.13
C TYR A 103 16.09 10.17 14.19
N TRP A 104 16.28 9.62 15.38
CA TRP A 104 15.63 8.39 15.81
C TRP A 104 14.41 8.75 16.67
N THR A 105 13.21 8.44 16.17
CA THR A 105 11.93 8.81 16.81
C THR A 105 11.45 7.81 17.87
N GLY A 106 12.24 6.78 18.16
CA GLY A 106 11.85 5.64 19.00
C GLY A 106 11.33 4.44 18.20
N SER A 107 10.78 4.67 17.01
CA SER A 107 10.33 3.59 16.11
C SER A 107 10.93 3.70 14.71
N GLU A 108 11.25 4.88 14.21
CA GLU A 108 11.69 5.08 12.83
C GLU A 108 12.74 6.18 12.68
N LEU A 109 13.48 6.12 11.57
CA LEU A 109 14.33 7.22 11.12
C LEU A 109 13.45 8.30 10.48
N GLN A 110 13.71 9.55 10.85
CA GLN A 110 13.08 10.71 10.26
C GLN A 110 14.15 11.77 9.98
N ALA A 111 14.15 12.35 8.79
CA ALA A 111 15.05 13.44 8.45
C ALA A 111 14.24 14.70 8.23
N GLN A 112 14.68 15.81 8.83
CA GLN A 112 13.94 17.07 8.77
C GLN A 112 14.90 18.27 8.68
N PHE A 113 14.51 19.21 7.82
CA PHE A 113 15.04 20.56 7.75
C PHE A 113 13.90 21.55 7.90
N ILE A 114 14.13 22.65 8.62
CA ILE A 114 13.17 23.75 8.77
C ILE A 114 13.95 25.06 8.61
N GLY A 115 13.57 25.90 7.64
CA GLY A 115 14.29 27.14 7.36
C GLY A 115 13.61 28.04 6.33
N SER A 116 14.41 28.82 5.61
CA SER A 116 13.95 29.66 4.50
C SER A 116 13.55 28.81 3.29
N ARG A 117 12.69 29.36 2.42
CA ARG A 117 12.29 28.71 1.16
C ARG A 117 13.49 28.35 0.31
N GLU A 118 14.41 29.30 0.13
CA GLU A 118 15.59 29.11 -0.70
C GLU A 118 16.46 27.95 -0.21
N ASN A 119 16.68 27.83 1.11
CA ASN A 119 17.48 26.74 1.66
C ASN A 119 16.75 25.40 1.58
N ALA A 120 15.43 25.38 1.76
CA ALA A 120 14.62 24.18 1.59
C ALA A 120 14.63 23.68 0.13
N ASP A 121 14.44 24.58 -0.83
CA ASP A 121 14.49 24.28 -2.27
C ASP A 121 15.88 23.78 -2.70
N ARG A 122 16.95 24.41 -2.19
CA ARG A 122 18.33 23.99 -2.41
C ARG A 122 18.59 22.58 -1.86
N LEU A 123 18.18 22.31 -0.63
CA LEU A 123 18.32 20.99 0.00
C LEU A 123 17.53 19.92 -0.76
N ALA A 124 16.27 20.18 -1.11
CA ALA A 124 15.45 19.25 -1.86
C ALA A 124 16.07 18.92 -3.23
N SER A 125 16.68 19.91 -3.88
CA SER A 125 17.37 19.71 -5.16
C SER A 125 18.64 18.88 -5.03
N ILE A 126 19.41 19.07 -3.95
CA ILE A 126 20.56 18.22 -3.63
C ILE A 126 20.10 16.77 -3.39
N ILE A 127 19.06 16.56 -2.58
CA ILE A 127 18.52 15.22 -2.31
C ILE A 127 18.05 14.55 -3.61
N LYS A 128 17.34 15.28 -4.46
CA LYS A 128 16.88 14.81 -5.78
C LYS A 128 18.05 14.43 -6.68
N ALA A 129 19.08 15.27 -6.75
CA ALA A 129 20.31 14.99 -7.48
C ALA A 129 21.02 13.73 -6.94
N LEU A 130 21.02 13.49 -5.63
CA LEU A 130 21.57 12.27 -5.01
C LEU A 130 20.70 11.02 -5.19
N GLY A 131 19.53 11.14 -5.84
CA GLY A 131 18.61 10.04 -6.14
C GLY A 131 17.51 9.82 -5.10
N GLY A 132 17.33 10.75 -4.17
CA GLY A 132 16.19 10.76 -3.26
C GLY A 132 14.96 11.48 -3.84
N VAL A 133 13.87 11.44 -3.07
CA VAL A 133 12.65 12.22 -3.34
C VAL A 133 12.41 13.13 -2.15
N ALA A 134 12.35 14.44 -2.37
CA ALA A 134 12.15 15.44 -1.34
C ALA A 134 11.09 16.44 -1.80
N GLU A 135 10.10 16.69 -0.94
CA GLU A 135 9.08 17.72 -1.13
C GLU A 135 9.32 18.88 -0.19
N VAL A 136 9.09 20.10 -0.68
CA VAL A 136 9.20 21.34 0.08
C VAL A 136 7.80 21.79 0.48
N LYS A 137 7.55 21.91 1.79
CA LYS A 137 6.23 22.24 2.34
C LYS A 137 6.29 23.48 3.24
N PRO A 138 5.29 24.39 3.15
CA PRO A 138 5.20 25.49 4.10
C PRO A 138 4.75 25.00 5.48
N LEU A 139 5.38 25.51 6.54
CA LEU A 139 5.04 25.28 7.94
C LEU A 139 5.24 26.57 8.73
N GLU A 140 4.16 27.21 9.18
CA GLU A 140 4.18 28.35 10.12
C GLU A 140 5.18 29.46 9.72
N GLY A 141 5.11 29.92 8.47
CA GLY A 141 6.00 30.97 7.95
C GLY A 141 7.42 30.48 7.61
N LYS A 142 7.72 29.20 7.80
CA LYS A 142 8.97 28.53 7.40
C LYS A 142 8.70 27.48 6.32
N TRP A 143 9.78 26.93 5.79
CA TRP A 143 9.75 25.88 4.78
C TRP A 143 10.46 24.64 5.27
N VAL A 144 9.86 23.48 5.00
CA VAL A 144 10.25 22.19 5.56
C VAL A 144 10.55 21.21 4.46
N VAL A 145 11.64 20.47 4.62
CA VAL A 145 11.93 19.24 3.89
C VAL A 145 11.91 18.11 4.88
N GLN A 146 11.13 17.07 4.61
CA GLN A 146 10.99 15.91 5.50
C GLN A 146 11.09 14.61 4.71
N LEU A 147 11.91 13.68 5.21
CA LEU A 147 12.05 12.33 4.66
C LEU A 147 11.67 11.31 5.72
N THR A 148 10.87 10.33 5.33
CA THR A 148 10.58 9.12 6.12
C THR A 148 11.77 8.16 6.06
N THR A 149 11.75 7.09 6.86
CA THR A 149 12.77 6.03 6.78
C THR A 149 12.95 5.51 5.35
N ASP A 150 11.86 5.30 4.62
CA ASP A 150 11.91 4.82 3.24
C ASP A 150 12.55 5.86 2.29
N GLY A 151 12.26 7.16 2.48
CA GLY A 151 12.90 8.23 1.71
C GLY A 151 14.39 8.40 2.02
N ILE A 152 14.76 8.23 3.30
CA ILE A 152 16.16 8.28 3.78
C ILE A 152 16.97 7.16 3.15
N ILE A 153 16.46 5.93 3.20
CA ILE A 153 17.16 4.79 2.61
C ILE A 153 17.03 4.79 1.08
N ALA A 154 16.09 5.48 0.44
CA ALA A 154 16.06 5.51 -1.03
C ALA A 154 17.30 6.19 -1.66
N ILE A 155 17.99 7.08 -0.93
CA ILE A 155 19.19 7.77 -1.42
C ILE A 155 20.40 6.84 -1.40
N ARG A 156 21.06 6.69 -2.55
CA ARG A 156 22.13 5.69 -2.78
C ARG A 156 23.52 6.27 -3.00
N HIS A 157 23.71 7.54 -2.64
CA HIS A 157 25.04 8.17 -2.66
C HIS A 157 25.90 7.62 -1.52
N ASP A 158 27.17 7.28 -1.80
CA ASP A 158 28.04 6.61 -0.84
C ASP A 158 28.29 7.44 0.42
N GLY A 159 28.50 8.75 0.27
CA GLY A 159 28.68 9.66 1.41
C GLY A 159 27.44 9.70 2.30
N TRP A 160 26.25 9.73 1.70
CA TRP A 160 24.98 9.65 2.44
C TRP A 160 24.81 8.33 3.17
N LEU A 161 25.07 7.20 2.50
CA LEU A 161 24.97 5.87 3.13
C LEU A 161 25.97 5.70 4.27
N ASN A 162 27.19 6.23 4.13
CA ASN A 162 28.20 6.21 5.18
C ASN A 162 27.78 7.07 6.38
N ALA A 163 27.21 8.26 6.14
CA ALA A 163 26.64 9.09 7.20
C ALA A 163 25.49 8.37 7.92
N LEU A 164 24.58 7.72 7.19
CA LEU A 164 23.50 6.96 7.82
C LEU A 164 23.98 5.75 8.61
N LYS A 165 24.91 4.97 8.07
CA LYS A 165 25.50 3.82 8.78
C LYS A 165 26.21 4.29 10.05
N GLY A 166 26.97 5.38 9.99
CA GLY A 166 27.61 5.98 11.16
C GLY A 166 26.63 6.49 12.21
N PHE A 167 25.46 7.00 11.79
CA PHE A 167 24.39 7.36 12.72
C PHE A 167 23.78 6.14 13.39
N VAL A 168 23.38 5.12 12.62
CA VAL A 168 22.77 3.89 13.15
C VAL A 168 23.74 3.11 14.04
N GLU A 169 25.03 3.10 13.72
CA GLU A 169 26.08 2.56 14.58
C GLU A 169 26.13 3.28 15.93
N GLY A 170 26.05 4.62 15.92
CA GLY A 170 25.97 5.42 17.14
C GLY A 170 24.71 5.16 17.99
N LEU A 171 23.64 4.62 17.40
CA LEU A 171 22.43 4.23 18.12
C LEU A 171 22.56 2.88 18.85
N LYS A 172 23.66 2.12 18.66
CA LYS A 172 23.89 0.89 19.44
C LYS A 172 23.84 1.18 20.93
N GLY A 173 23.08 0.35 21.67
CA GLY A 173 22.84 0.55 23.10
C GLY A 173 21.70 1.52 23.43
N LEU A 174 21.24 2.35 22.48
CA LEU A 174 20.04 3.19 22.62
C LEU A 174 18.79 2.54 22.02
N ILE A 175 18.97 1.54 21.16
CA ILE A 175 17.89 0.76 20.52
C ILE A 175 18.11 -0.73 20.75
N SER A 176 17.03 -1.54 20.62
CA SER A 176 17.14 -2.99 20.73
C SER A 176 18.02 -3.56 19.61
N GLU A 177 18.69 -4.67 19.90
CA GLU A 177 19.57 -5.35 18.95
C GLU A 177 18.83 -5.76 17.67
N ASP A 178 17.61 -6.28 17.82
CA ASP A 178 16.76 -6.62 16.68
C ASP A 178 16.44 -5.40 15.82
N ARG A 179 16.19 -4.25 16.45
CA ARG A 179 15.89 -3.01 15.71
C ARG A 179 17.12 -2.48 15.00
N TYR A 180 18.28 -2.51 15.65
CA TYR A 180 19.55 -2.17 15.03
C TYR A 180 19.82 -3.06 13.79
N LYS A 181 19.72 -4.39 13.94
CA LYS A 181 19.91 -5.34 12.84
C LYS A 181 18.95 -5.07 11.68
N GLN A 182 17.68 -4.78 11.99
CA GLN A 182 16.69 -4.45 10.97
C GLN A 182 17.02 -3.15 10.22
N LEU A 183 17.44 -2.09 10.91
CA LEU A 183 17.83 -0.82 10.28
C LEU A 183 19.05 -0.97 9.38
N VAL A 184 20.08 -1.69 9.83
CA VAL A 184 21.27 -1.98 9.01
C VAL A 184 20.87 -2.72 7.74
N LYS A 185 20.06 -3.79 7.88
CA LYS A 185 19.55 -4.56 6.76
C LYS A 185 18.75 -3.70 5.78
N ASP A 186 17.87 -2.84 6.29
CA ASP A 186 17.04 -1.95 5.45
C ASP A 186 17.88 -0.89 4.71
N ILE A 187 18.93 -0.37 5.35
CA ILE A 187 19.88 0.56 4.72
C ILE A 187 20.64 -0.16 3.59
N GLU A 188 21.18 -1.35 3.85
CA GLU A 188 21.93 -2.13 2.87
C GLU A 188 21.04 -2.57 1.69
N ALA A 189 19.82 -2.99 1.98
CA ALA A 189 18.95 -3.60 0.99
C ALA A 189 18.49 -2.66 -0.12
N GLY A 190 18.52 -1.33 0.04
CA GLY A 190 18.08 -0.42 -1.03
C GLY A 190 16.69 0.16 -0.82
N PRO A 191 16.13 0.93 -1.78
CA PRO A 191 14.73 1.34 -1.77
C PRO A 191 13.77 0.13 -1.73
N ASN A 192 12.59 0.31 -1.11
CA ASN A 192 11.52 -0.70 -1.04
C ASN A 192 10.37 -0.45 -2.04
N THR A 193 10.57 0.45 -3.00
CA THR A 193 9.51 0.87 -3.90
C THR A 193 9.57 0.18 -5.26
N VAL A 194 8.40 -0.02 -5.87
CA VAL A 194 8.21 -0.55 -7.22
C VAL A 194 7.20 0.30 -7.97
N LYS A 195 7.40 0.50 -9.28
CA LYS A 195 6.51 1.34 -10.10
C LYS A 195 5.58 0.50 -10.96
N PHE A 196 4.31 0.88 -11.00
CA PHE A 196 3.30 0.31 -11.89
C PHE A 196 2.18 1.33 -12.15
N ALA A 197 1.75 1.44 -13.40
CA ALA A 197 0.72 2.39 -13.83
C ALA A 197 1.04 3.83 -13.39
N GLY A 198 2.31 4.23 -13.48
CA GLY A 198 2.78 5.56 -13.07
C GLY A 198 2.85 5.81 -11.55
N ALA A 199 2.30 4.91 -10.72
CA ALA A 199 2.36 5.02 -9.25
C ALA A 199 3.54 4.23 -8.66
N GLU A 200 4.10 4.74 -7.56
CA GLU A 200 5.24 4.15 -6.85
C GLU A 200 4.79 3.49 -5.54
N PHE A 201 4.72 2.16 -5.55
CA PHE A 201 4.24 1.36 -4.43
C PHE A 201 5.40 0.93 -3.52
N SER A 202 5.27 1.18 -2.22
CA SER A 202 6.13 0.59 -1.20
C SER A 202 5.75 -0.86 -0.93
N VAL A 203 6.77 -1.71 -0.78
CA VAL A 203 6.65 -3.15 -0.58
C VAL A 203 7.13 -3.51 0.83
N TYR A 204 6.30 -4.26 1.55
CA TYR A 204 6.64 -4.78 2.86
C TYR A 204 6.25 -6.26 2.98
N TYR A 205 6.98 -6.97 3.84
CA TYR A 205 6.63 -8.33 4.27
C TYR A 205 6.47 -8.36 5.79
N GLU A 206 5.26 -8.67 6.23
CA GLU A 206 4.94 -8.79 7.65
C GLU A 206 5.22 -10.21 8.12
N THR A 207 6.40 -10.44 8.68
CA THR A 207 6.89 -11.77 9.06
C THR A 207 5.94 -12.51 10.01
N GLY A 208 5.33 -11.81 10.98
CA GLY A 208 4.44 -12.41 11.98
C GLY A 208 3.16 -13.03 11.38
N VAL A 209 2.60 -12.41 10.33
CA VAL A 209 1.39 -12.88 9.65
C VAL A 209 1.67 -13.41 8.24
N LYS A 210 2.95 -13.51 7.86
CA LYS A 210 3.46 -13.91 6.53
C LYS A 210 2.68 -13.27 5.38
N ARG A 211 2.52 -11.94 5.44
CA ARG A 211 1.71 -11.16 4.50
C ARG A 211 2.57 -10.19 3.70
N ILE A 212 2.38 -10.17 2.39
CA ILE A 212 2.96 -9.15 1.51
C ILE A 212 2.00 -7.96 1.45
N LYS A 213 2.53 -6.76 1.67
CA LYS A 213 1.80 -5.50 1.50
C LYS A 213 2.46 -4.68 0.41
N VAL A 214 1.69 -4.36 -0.62
CA VAL A 214 2.07 -3.44 -1.70
C VAL A 214 1.13 -2.25 -1.62
N LYS A 215 1.65 -1.08 -1.21
CA LYS A 215 0.83 0.10 -0.95
C LYS A 215 1.42 1.38 -1.54
N TYR A 216 0.58 2.27 -2.00
CA TYR A 216 0.92 3.62 -2.42
C TYR A 216 0.16 4.62 -1.56
N GLN A 217 0.84 5.68 -1.13
CA GLN A 217 0.26 6.74 -0.30
C GLN A 217 0.33 8.07 -1.04
N PRO A 218 -0.69 8.40 -1.87
CA PRO A 218 -0.70 9.67 -2.59
C PRO A 218 -0.82 10.84 -1.63
N SER A 219 -0.10 11.92 -1.93
CA SER A 219 -0.05 13.14 -1.11
C SER A 219 -1.22 14.10 -1.36
N SER A 220 -2.02 13.85 -2.40
CA SER A 220 -3.18 14.68 -2.75
C SER A 220 -4.32 13.85 -3.34
N GLU A 221 -5.53 14.40 -3.35
CA GLU A 221 -6.68 13.78 -3.98
C GLU A 221 -6.52 13.65 -5.50
N ALA A 222 -5.88 14.63 -6.15
CA ALA A 222 -5.56 14.57 -7.57
C ALA A 222 -4.63 13.39 -7.87
N SER A 223 -3.55 13.21 -7.08
CA SER A 223 -2.62 12.08 -7.22
C SER A 223 -3.30 10.74 -6.93
N LYS A 224 -4.22 10.70 -5.94
CA LYS A 224 -5.06 9.52 -5.67
C LYS A 224 -5.87 9.14 -6.91
N ASN A 225 -6.64 10.09 -7.44
CA ASN A 225 -7.53 9.84 -8.57
C ASN A 225 -6.75 9.49 -9.84
N ALA A 226 -5.61 10.14 -10.09
CA ALA A 226 -4.71 9.79 -11.19
C ALA A 226 -4.21 8.34 -11.09
N ALA A 227 -3.77 7.91 -9.91
CA ALA A 227 -3.33 6.53 -9.70
C ALA A 227 -4.47 5.51 -9.86
N ILE A 228 -5.66 5.80 -9.33
CA ILE A 228 -6.85 4.94 -9.51
C ILE A 228 -7.21 4.81 -10.98
N ASN A 229 -7.28 5.92 -11.71
CA ASN A 229 -7.61 5.93 -13.13
C ASN A 229 -6.56 5.19 -13.95
N ALA A 230 -5.28 5.34 -13.63
CA ALA A 230 -4.20 4.61 -14.28
C ALA A 230 -4.31 3.09 -14.03
N LEU A 231 -4.62 2.65 -12.81
CA LEU A 231 -4.84 1.22 -12.51
C LEU A 231 -6.07 0.67 -13.26
N LYS A 232 -7.18 1.41 -13.29
CA LYS A 232 -8.39 1.04 -14.05
C LYS A 232 -8.12 0.96 -15.55
N ALA A 233 -7.34 1.88 -16.11
CA ALA A 233 -6.92 1.87 -17.50
C ALA A 233 -6.03 0.65 -17.85
N ARG A 234 -5.39 0.02 -16.85
CA ARG A 234 -4.70 -1.27 -17.02
C ARG A 234 -5.63 -2.49 -16.92
N GLY A 235 -6.94 -2.30 -16.71
CA GLY A 235 -7.91 -3.38 -16.52
C GLY A 235 -8.03 -3.88 -15.07
N LEU A 236 -7.50 -3.13 -14.09
CA LEU A 236 -7.64 -3.50 -12.68
C LEU A 236 -8.93 -2.94 -12.06
N GLU A 237 -9.63 -3.74 -11.27
CA GLU A 237 -10.90 -3.39 -10.64
C GLU A 237 -10.69 -2.95 -9.18
N GLU A 238 -11.27 -1.81 -8.82
CA GLU A 238 -11.32 -1.35 -7.43
C GLU A 238 -12.23 -2.26 -6.60
N GLY A 239 -11.82 -2.59 -5.38
CA GLY A 239 -12.52 -3.53 -4.49
C GLY A 239 -12.08 -4.99 -4.68
N ARG A 240 -11.57 -5.36 -5.86
CA ARG A 240 -11.05 -6.70 -6.17
C ARG A 240 -9.54 -6.72 -6.32
N HIS A 241 -9.00 -6.00 -7.31
CA HIS A 241 -7.57 -5.99 -7.65
C HIS A 241 -6.78 -4.97 -6.83
N PHE A 242 -7.42 -3.88 -6.43
CA PHE A 242 -6.85 -2.93 -5.49
C PHE A 242 -7.93 -2.35 -4.58
N THR A 243 -7.54 -1.86 -3.40
CA THR A 243 -8.45 -1.16 -2.49
C THR A 243 -7.94 0.24 -2.18
N VAL A 244 -8.87 1.17 -2.00
CA VAL A 244 -8.58 2.54 -1.62
C VAL A 244 -9.12 2.75 -0.22
N THR A 245 -8.28 3.22 0.69
CA THR A 245 -8.68 3.58 2.04
C THR A 245 -8.25 5.01 2.32
N GLU A 246 -9.14 5.77 2.97
CA GLU A 246 -8.84 7.11 3.45
C GLU A 246 -8.68 7.02 4.96
N GLN A 247 -7.55 7.47 5.48
CA GLN A 247 -7.23 7.41 6.91
C GLN A 247 -7.03 8.82 7.45
N GLY A 248 -7.49 9.09 8.67
CA GLY A 248 -7.35 10.39 9.34
C GLY A 248 -8.63 11.21 9.40
N GLY A 249 -8.49 12.53 9.53
CA GLY A 249 -9.60 13.43 9.83
C GLY A 249 -9.41 14.82 9.22
N TYR A 250 -9.99 15.81 9.88
CA TYR A 250 -9.90 17.22 9.51
C TYR A 250 -9.31 18.01 10.66
N GLU A 251 -8.45 18.97 10.34
CA GLU A 251 -8.03 20.03 11.25
C GLU A 251 -8.81 21.29 10.92
N ILE A 252 -9.52 21.82 11.90
CA ILE A 252 -10.17 23.12 11.81
C ILE A 252 -9.31 24.12 12.59
N ARG A 253 -8.69 25.06 11.89
CA ARG A 253 -7.90 26.14 12.51
C ARG A 253 -8.80 27.34 12.75
N ILE A 254 -8.86 27.80 13.99
CA ILE A 254 -9.70 28.92 14.38
C ILE A 254 -8.85 30.20 14.50
N ALA A 255 -9.38 31.31 14.01
CA ALA A 255 -8.77 32.62 14.19
C ALA A 255 -8.79 33.05 15.67
N ASP A 256 -7.74 33.75 16.09
CA ASP A 256 -7.53 34.23 17.47
C ASP A 256 -8.79 34.85 18.11
N GLU A 257 -9.36 35.83 17.42
CA GLU A 257 -10.54 36.58 17.83
C GLU A 257 -11.84 35.75 17.88
N SER A 258 -11.83 34.58 17.25
CA SER A 258 -12.99 33.68 17.13
C SER A 258 -12.86 32.43 18.00
N TYR A 259 -11.71 32.21 18.63
CA TYR A 259 -11.39 30.95 19.31
C TYR A 259 -12.33 30.64 20.48
N THR A 260 -12.49 31.56 21.43
CA THR A 260 -13.40 31.38 22.57
C THR A 260 -14.82 31.09 22.12
N LYS A 261 -15.28 31.82 21.10
CA LYS A 261 -16.62 31.65 20.52
C LYS A 261 -16.79 30.29 19.84
N ALA A 262 -15.75 29.76 19.21
CA ALA A 262 -15.74 28.43 18.61
C ALA A 262 -15.82 27.33 19.67
N VAL A 263 -15.05 27.44 20.76
CA VAL A 263 -15.08 26.47 21.87
C VAL A 263 -16.46 26.46 22.54
N GLU A 264 -17.03 27.63 22.81
CA GLU A 264 -18.40 27.74 23.36
C GLU A 264 -19.46 27.14 22.43
N ALA A 265 -19.32 27.35 21.12
CA ALA A 265 -20.23 26.78 20.13
C ALA A 265 -20.21 25.25 20.16
N LEU A 266 -19.01 24.65 20.27
CA LEU A 266 -18.87 23.20 20.34
C LEU A 266 -19.42 22.65 21.66
N ALA A 267 -19.16 23.30 22.79
CA ALA A 267 -19.73 22.91 24.08
C ALA A 267 -21.28 22.90 24.08
N ARG A 268 -21.91 23.80 23.30
CA ARG A 268 -23.37 23.89 23.17
C ARG A 268 -23.97 23.02 22.06
N SER A 269 -23.13 22.39 21.23
CA SER A 269 -23.57 21.63 20.04
C SER A 269 -24.04 20.20 20.31
N GLY A 270 -23.85 19.70 21.54
CA GLY A 270 -24.08 18.29 21.89
C GLY A 270 -22.98 17.34 21.39
N LEU A 271 -21.97 17.85 20.70
CA LEU A 271 -20.78 17.10 20.29
C LEU A 271 -19.83 16.94 21.47
N ARG A 272 -19.31 15.72 21.64
CA ARG A 272 -18.38 15.35 22.72
C ARG A 272 -16.92 15.37 22.27
N GLU A 273 -16.08 16.01 23.08
CA GLU A 273 -14.62 15.97 22.93
C GLU A 273 -14.07 14.55 23.21
N GLY A 274 -13.05 14.12 22.47
CA GLY A 274 -12.51 12.75 22.45
C GLY A 274 -13.30 11.77 21.57
N GLU A 275 -14.61 11.99 21.43
CA GLU A 275 -15.48 11.16 20.58
C GLU A 275 -15.60 11.75 19.17
N HIS A 276 -15.99 13.02 19.05
CA HIS A 276 -16.28 13.68 17.77
C HIS A 276 -15.13 14.57 17.30
N PHE A 277 -14.51 15.28 18.24
CA PHE A 277 -13.39 16.20 18.00
C PHE A 277 -12.43 16.21 19.20
N THR A 278 -11.24 16.78 19.04
CA THR A 278 -10.29 17.08 20.13
C THR A 278 -9.73 18.48 19.92
N ILE A 279 -9.53 19.24 20.99
CA ILE A 279 -9.00 20.61 20.91
C ILE A 279 -7.53 20.63 21.32
N ASP A 280 -6.70 21.30 20.51
CA ASP A 280 -5.34 21.71 20.87
C ASP A 280 -5.36 23.23 21.10
N ASP A 281 -5.51 23.63 22.37
CA ASP A 281 -5.61 25.05 22.78
C ASP A 281 -4.34 25.84 22.41
N GLY A 282 -3.18 25.19 22.46
CA GLY A 282 -1.90 25.81 22.16
C GLY A 282 -1.77 26.20 20.70
N LYS A 283 -2.39 25.43 19.80
CA LYS A 283 -2.37 25.67 18.35
C LYS A 283 -3.69 26.21 17.80
N ARG A 284 -4.74 26.30 18.64
CA ARG A 284 -6.11 26.70 18.27
C ARG A 284 -6.66 25.85 17.13
N VAL A 285 -6.36 24.56 17.21
CA VAL A 285 -6.77 23.54 16.24
C VAL A 285 -7.84 22.65 16.87
N ILE A 286 -8.93 22.43 16.15
CA ILE A 286 -9.90 21.39 16.47
C ILE A 286 -9.68 20.24 15.48
N SER A 287 -9.21 19.11 15.97
CA SER A 287 -9.07 17.89 15.18
C SER A 287 -10.39 17.13 15.20
N VAL A 288 -10.94 16.81 14.03
CA VAL A 288 -12.28 16.24 13.85
C VAL A 288 -12.18 14.93 13.09
N LYS A 289 -12.86 13.89 13.55
CA LYS A 289 -12.96 12.64 12.79
C LYS A 289 -13.78 12.86 11.53
N LYS A 290 -13.45 12.15 10.45
CA LYS A 290 -14.06 12.31 9.12
C LYS A 290 -15.60 12.37 9.18
N ASP A 291 -16.21 11.42 9.89
CA ASP A 291 -17.67 11.25 9.93
C ASP A 291 -18.41 12.33 10.74
N HIS A 292 -17.66 13.18 11.46
CA HIS A 292 -18.21 14.26 12.29
C HIS A 292 -17.83 15.65 11.78
N LYS A 293 -17.12 15.75 10.65
CA LYS A 293 -16.67 17.01 10.03
C LYS A 293 -17.83 17.99 9.87
N ASP A 294 -18.90 17.57 9.20
CA ASP A 294 -19.99 18.47 8.85
C ASP A 294 -20.78 18.90 10.08
N ALA A 295 -20.93 18.02 11.07
CA ALA A 295 -21.56 18.35 12.35
C ALA A 295 -20.79 19.44 13.10
N VAL A 296 -19.45 19.32 13.18
CA VAL A 296 -18.58 20.33 13.83
C VAL A 296 -18.61 21.65 13.05
N ILE A 297 -18.52 21.62 11.71
CA ILE A 297 -18.59 22.84 10.90
C ILE A 297 -19.95 23.53 11.07
N ASN A 298 -21.04 22.78 11.08
CA ASN A 298 -22.39 23.33 11.25
C ASN A 298 -22.59 23.95 12.64
N ALA A 299 -22.00 23.37 13.69
CA ALA A 299 -21.99 23.97 15.02
C ALA A 299 -21.30 25.35 15.03
N LEU A 300 -20.12 25.46 14.39
CA LEU A 300 -19.39 26.72 14.27
C LEU A 300 -20.18 27.76 13.45
N LYS A 301 -20.77 27.35 12.31
CA LYS A 301 -21.61 28.21 11.48
C LYS A 301 -22.87 28.68 12.21
N THR A 302 -23.48 27.83 13.04
CA THR A 302 -24.63 28.19 13.89
C THR A 302 -24.28 29.28 14.89
N ALA A 303 -23.04 29.27 15.41
CA ALA A 303 -22.51 30.36 16.23
C ALA A 303 -22.13 31.61 15.42
N ARG A 304 -22.51 31.71 14.14
CA ARG A 304 -22.18 32.81 13.22
C ARG A 304 -20.68 32.96 12.99
N LEU A 305 -19.91 31.88 13.05
CA LEU A 305 -18.53 31.86 12.58
C LEU A 305 -18.51 31.55 11.08
N LYS A 306 -17.70 32.29 10.33
CA LYS A 306 -17.58 32.18 8.87
C LYS A 306 -16.31 31.43 8.48
N GLU A 307 -16.48 30.39 7.68
CA GLU A 307 -15.37 29.67 7.05
C GLU A 307 -14.60 30.61 6.10
N GLY A 308 -13.28 30.56 6.15
CA GLY A 308 -12.37 31.46 5.41
C GLY A 308 -12.04 32.77 6.13
N ARG A 309 -12.79 33.14 7.18
CA ARG A 309 -12.50 34.32 8.03
C ARG A 309 -12.18 33.90 9.46
N ASP A 310 -13.15 33.27 10.10
CA ASP A 310 -13.12 32.94 11.53
C ASP A 310 -12.53 31.55 11.78
N PHE A 311 -12.64 30.67 10.78
CA PHE A 311 -11.99 29.37 10.79
C PHE A 311 -11.66 28.88 9.38
N THR A 312 -10.71 27.96 9.28
CA THR A 312 -10.38 27.25 8.04
C THR A 312 -10.42 25.75 8.29
N VAL A 313 -10.89 24.98 7.31
CA VAL A 313 -10.96 23.53 7.38
C VAL A 313 -9.91 22.94 6.46
N LYS A 314 -9.04 22.12 7.03
CA LYS A 314 -7.99 21.41 6.29
C LYS A 314 -8.16 19.92 6.48
N TRP A 315 -8.14 19.16 5.40
CA TRP A 315 -8.02 17.71 5.53
C TRP A 315 -6.63 17.36 6.05
N SER A 316 -6.58 16.59 7.14
CA SER A 316 -5.34 16.12 7.78
C SER A 316 -5.16 14.61 7.64
N GLY A 317 -5.97 13.96 6.80
CA GLY A 317 -5.83 12.55 6.49
C GLY A 317 -4.76 12.26 5.44
N HIS A 318 -4.64 10.97 5.12
CA HIS A 318 -3.85 10.46 4.01
C HIS A 318 -4.61 9.34 3.30
N TYR A 319 -4.31 9.15 2.01
CA TYR A 319 -4.87 8.09 1.20
C TYR A 319 -3.92 6.89 1.19
N VAL A 320 -4.48 5.68 1.13
CA VAL A 320 -3.70 4.46 0.95
C VAL A 320 -4.37 3.59 -0.11
N ILE A 321 -3.65 3.36 -1.21
CA ILE A 321 -4.03 2.45 -2.27
C ILE A 321 -3.25 1.15 -2.07
N HIS A 322 -3.94 0.03 -1.93
CA HIS A 322 -3.34 -1.29 -1.75
C HIS A 322 -3.58 -2.16 -2.98
N ILE A 323 -2.53 -2.77 -3.53
CA ILE A 323 -2.70 -3.86 -4.50
C ILE A 323 -3.02 -5.14 -3.72
N THR A 324 -4.13 -5.80 -4.07
CA THR A 324 -4.54 -7.06 -3.44
C THR A 324 -3.75 -8.23 -4.03
N TYR A 325 -3.90 -9.43 -3.45
CA TYR A 325 -3.33 -10.64 -4.04
C TYR A 325 -3.94 -10.98 -5.40
N ASP A 326 -5.23 -10.72 -5.61
CA ASP A 326 -5.85 -10.85 -6.92
C ASP A 326 -5.29 -9.83 -7.91
N GLY A 327 -5.03 -8.59 -7.47
CA GLY A 327 -4.34 -7.61 -8.29
C GLY A 327 -2.93 -8.04 -8.68
N LEU A 328 -2.16 -8.64 -7.76
CA LEU A 328 -0.84 -9.17 -8.07
C LEU A 328 -0.90 -10.32 -9.08
N ARG A 329 -1.91 -11.20 -8.99
CA ARG A 329 -2.15 -12.27 -9.97
C ARG A 329 -2.52 -11.71 -11.33
N GLU A 330 -3.41 -10.73 -11.38
CA GLU A 330 -3.83 -10.10 -12.62
C GLU A 330 -2.65 -9.40 -13.30
N ILE A 331 -1.82 -8.68 -12.55
CA ILE A 331 -0.57 -8.10 -13.06
C ILE A 331 0.41 -9.19 -13.54
N GLN A 332 0.48 -10.34 -12.86
CA GLN A 332 1.26 -11.48 -13.34
C GLN A 332 0.71 -12.06 -14.65
N CYS A 333 -0.62 -12.14 -14.81
CA CYS A 333 -1.25 -12.55 -16.05
C CYS A 333 -0.91 -11.58 -17.19
N MET A 334 -0.97 -10.27 -16.96
CA MET A 334 -0.49 -9.27 -17.92
C MET A 334 0.98 -9.49 -18.30
N ALA A 335 1.84 -9.75 -17.30
CA ALA A 335 3.26 -10.02 -17.53
C ALA A 335 3.49 -11.26 -18.41
N LEU A 336 2.75 -12.35 -18.15
CA LEU A 336 2.79 -13.57 -18.96
C LEU A 336 2.21 -13.36 -20.35
N GLY A 337 1.22 -12.47 -20.49
CA GLY A 337 0.65 -12.02 -21.77
C GLY A 337 1.55 -11.06 -22.57
N GLY A 338 2.74 -10.73 -22.07
CA GLY A 338 3.73 -9.92 -22.78
C GLY A 338 3.80 -8.45 -22.36
N ASP A 339 3.06 -8.01 -21.35
CA ASP A 339 3.17 -6.63 -20.83
C ASP A 339 4.52 -6.42 -20.14
N LYS A 340 5.36 -5.57 -20.76
CA LYS A 340 6.72 -5.28 -20.29
C LYS A 340 6.76 -4.51 -18.97
N GLU A 341 5.77 -3.65 -18.70
CA GLU A 341 5.73 -2.90 -17.43
C GLU A 341 5.31 -3.83 -16.30
N ALA A 342 4.29 -4.66 -16.52
CA ALA A 342 3.85 -5.68 -15.56
C ALA A 342 4.98 -6.68 -15.24
N ALA A 343 5.68 -7.18 -16.26
CA ALA A 343 6.83 -8.08 -16.07
C ALA A 343 7.95 -7.40 -15.27
N ARG A 344 8.22 -6.13 -15.56
CA ARG A 344 9.21 -5.33 -14.80
C ARG A 344 8.77 -5.13 -13.34
N PHE A 345 7.49 -4.87 -13.11
CA PHE A 345 6.92 -4.69 -11.77
C PHE A 345 7.08 -5.96 -10.93
N ILE A 346 6.64 -7.12 -11.44
CA ILE A 346 6.77 -8.40 -10.70
C ILE A 346 8.24 -8.73 -10.41
N ARG A 347 9.12 -8.55 -11.40
CA ARG A 347 10.56 -8.81 -11.20
C ARG A 347 11.14 -7.93 -10.09
N LYS A 348 10.83 -6.62 -10.10
CA LYS A 348 11.29 -5.70 -9.06
C LYS A 348 10.66 -6.01 -7.70
N LEU A 349 9.40 -6.42 -7.66
CA LEU A 349 8.72 -6.83 -6.44
C LEU A 349 9.43 -8.03 -5.79
N LYS A 350 9.77 -9.05 -6.58
CA LYS A 350 10.54 -10.21 -6.11
C LYS A 350 11.90 -9.80 -5.56
N ASP A 351 12.64 -8.99 -6.31
CA ASP A 351 13.96 -8.50 -5.96
C ASP A 351 13.97 -7.69 -4.64
N VAL A 352 12.98 -6.80 -4.44
CA VAL A 352 12.80 -6.07 -3.17
C VAL A 352 12.53 -7.04 -2.01
N LEU A 353 11.64 -8.02 -2.20
CA LEU A 353 11.31 -8.99 -1.16
C LEU A 353 12.52 -9.87 -0.79
N GLU A 354 13.28 -10.31 -1.79
CA GLU A 354 14.47 -11.13 -1.62
C GLU A 354 15.55 -10.40 -0.83
N ARG A 355 15.93 -9.19 -1.26
CA ARG A 355 16.97 -8.38 -0.61
C ARG A 355 16.63 -8.01 0.83
N ARG A 356 15.36 -7.69 1.12
CA ARG A 356 14.93 -7.20 2.45
C ARG A 356 14.46 -8.28 3.41
N TYR A 357 13.85 -9.34 2.91
CA TYR A 357 13.13 -10.30 3.74
C TYR A 357 13.57 -11.75 3.48
N GLY A 358 14.37 -11.99 2.44
CA GLY A 358 14.93 -13.30 2.11
C GLY A 358 13.95 -14.22 1.39
N GLN A 359 14.35 -15.49 1.28
CA GLN A 359 13.69 -16.47 0.43
C GLN A 359 12.25 -16.78 0.86
N ASP A 360 11.92 -16.69 2.15
CA ASP A 360 10.56 -16.94 2.65
C ASP A 360 9.53 -15.97 2.06
N ALA A 361 9.90 -14.69 1.93
CA ALA A 361 9.05 -13.68 1.32
C ALA A 361 8.87 -13.92 -0.18
N VAL A 362 9.94 -14.35 -0.86
CA VAL A 362 9.90 -14.74 -2.28
C VAL A 362 9.01 -15.96 -2.51
N ASN A 363 9.11 -16.97 -1.65
CA ASN A 363 8.25 -18.15 -1.70
C ASN A 363 6.78 -17.77 -1.51
N LYS A 364 6.49 -16.89 -0.55
CA LYS A 364 5.14 -16.36 -0.36
C LYS A 364 4.64 -15.60 -1.59
N LEU A 365 5.49 -14.80 -2.23
CA LEU A 365 5.12 -14.12 -3.48
C LEU A 365 4.80 -15.14 -4.56
N ASN A 366 5.65 -16.14 -4.79
CA ASN A 366 5.40 -17.18 -5.78
C ASN A 366 4.09 -17.93 -5.52
N ASP A 367 3.76 -18.20 -4.25
CA ASP A 367 2.47 -18.79 -3.89
C ASP A 367 1.27 -17.88 -4.19
N VAL A 368 1.43 -16.57 -4.02
CA VAL A 368 0.40 -15.58 -4.39
C VAL A 368 0.25 -15.49 -5.91
N LEU A 369 1.37 -15.44 -6.64
CA LEU A 369 1.43 -15.25 -8.09
C LEU A 369 1.12 -16.51 -8.90
N LYS A 370 1.10 -17.69 -8.27
CA LYS A 370 0.61 -18.91 -8.92
C LYS A 370 -0.75 -18.58 -9.53
N PRO A 371 -0.92 -18.77 -10.85
CA PRO A 371 -2.20 -18.56 -11.49
C PRO A 371 -3.25 -19.32 -10.69
N ALA A 372 -4.34 -18.65 -10.33
CA ALA A 372 -5.55 -19.40 -10.05
C ALA A 372 -5.79 -20.23 -11.32
N ARG A 373 -5.64 -21.55 -11.24
CA ARG A 373 -5.89 -22.46 -12.37
C ARG A 373 -7.19 -21.99 -13.00
N GLU A 374 -7.15 -21.67 -14.30
CA GLU A 374 -8.22 -21.03 -15.06
C GLU A 374 -9.61 -21.39 -14.49
N GLU A 375 -10.28 -20.36 -13.97
CA GLU A 375 -11.58 -20.52 -13.33
C GLU A 375 -12.58 -21.11 -14.34
N GLY A 376 -12.93 -22.37 -14.15
CA GLY A 376 -13.97 -23.03 -14.94
C GLY A 376 -13.49 -23.83 -16.16
N THR A 377 -12.20 -24.07 -16.34
CA THR A 377 -11.69 -24.93 -17.44
C THR A 377 -11.29 -26.34 -16.99
N VAL A 378 -11.15 -26.58 -15.68
CA VAL A 378 -10.85 -27.92 -15.15
C VAL A 378 -12.12 -28.76 -15.12
N ASP A 379 -12.17 -29.73 -16.02
CA ASP A 379 -13.17 -30.78 -16.01
C ASP A 379 -13.06 -31.65 -14.74
N SER A 380 -14.14 -32.30 -14.33
CA SER A 380 -14.30 -32.89 -12.98
C SER A 380 -13.31 -34.02 -12.63
N SER A 381 -12.48 -34.44 -13.59
CA SER A 381 -11.48 -35.49 -13.45
C SER A 381 -10.12 -34.94 -13.01
N LEU A 382 -9.76 -35.11 -11.73
CA LEU A 382 -8.45 -34.71 -11.18
C LEU A 382 -7.65 -35.93 -10.68
N PRO A 383 -6.49 -36.28 -11.29
CA PRO A 383 -5.60 -37.28 -10.72
C PRO A 383 -4.96 -36.78 -9.42
N VAL A 384 -4.87 -37.66 -8.42
CA VAL A 384 -4.30 -37.39 -7.10
C VAL A 384 -3.09 -38.28 -6.90
N TYR A 385 -1.95 -37.66 -6.65
CA TYR A 385 -0.67 -38.33 -6.46
C TYR A 385 -0.26 -38.30 -4.98
N ASP A 386 0.43 -39.34 -4.52
CA ASP A 386 1.15 -39.31 -3.25
C ASP A 386 2.42 -38.44 -3.33
N ASP A 387 3.09 -38.23 -2.20
CA ASP A 387 4.34 -37.45 -2.17
C ASP A 387 5.52 -38.14 -2.91
N ARG A 388 5.35 -39.40 -3.35
CA ARG A 388 6.32 -40.15 -4.18
C ARG A 388 5.97 -40.12 -5.67
N GLY A 389 4.88 -39.46 -6.07
CA GLY A 389 4.42 -39.34 -7.45
C GLY A 389 3.56 -40.51 -7.95
N ASN A 390 3.13 -41.43 -7.10
CA ASN A 390 2.24 -42.53 -7.48
C ASN A 390 0.79 -42.05 -7.53
N LEU A 391 0.04 -42.44 -8.57
CA LEU A 391 -1.40 -42.17 -8.65
C LEU A 391 -2.13 -43.02 -7.60
N ILE A 392 -2.73 -42.37 -6.60
CA ILE A 392 -3.41 -43.03 -5.47
C ILE A 392 -4.93 -42.83 -5.47
N ALA A 393 -5.42 -41.80 -6.15
CA ALA A 393 -6.85 -41.60 -6.37
C ALA A 393 -7.11 -40.78 -7.63
N ARG A 394 -8.35 -40.80 -8.10
CA ARG A 394 -8.85 -39.89 -9.13
C ARG A 394 -10.15 -39.27 -8.66
N VAL A 395 -10.21 -37.96 -8.50
CA VAL A 395 -11.50 -37.27 -8.32
C VAL A 395 -12.23 -37.39 -9.64
N VAL A 396 -13.46 -37.90 -9.61
CA VAL A 396 -14.28 -38.18 -10.81
C VAL A 396 -15.53 -37.31 -10.88
N GLY A 397 -15.86 -36.61 -9.79
CA GLY A 397 -17.02 -35.73 -9.75
C GLY A 397 -16.93 -34.69 -8.63
N LEU A 398 -17.39 -33.48 -8.92
CA LEU A 398 -17.57 -32.42 -7.95
C LEU A 398 -19.03 -31.95 -8.00
N LYS A 399 -19.70 -32.03 -6.86
CA LYS A 399 -21.08 -31.59 -6.67
C LYS A 399 -21.15 -30.56 -5.56
N TYR A 400 -22.18 -29.73 -5.59
CA TYR A 400 -22.48 -28.80 -4.51
C TYR A 400 -23.95 -28.90 -4.11
N GLU A 401 -24.23 -28.56 -2.87
CA GLU A 401 -25.58 -28.41 -2.31
C GLU A 401 -25.58 -27.17 -1.42
N PHE A 402 -26.58 -26.31 -1.57
CA PHE A 402 -26.89 -25.33 -0.53
C PHE A 402 -27.69 -26.05 0.55
N VAL A 403 -27.34 -25.82 1.82
CA VAL A 403 -27.93 -26.54 2.95
C VAL A 403 -28.44 -25.54 3.98
N LYS A 404 -29.70 -25.70 4.38
CA LYS A 404 -30.33 -24.96 5.48
C LYS A 404 -30.94 -25.97 6.46
N GLY A 405 -30.54 -25.92 7.73
CA GLY A 405 -31.08 -26.84 8.75
C GLY A 405 -30.90 -28.34 8.40
N ASN A 406 -29.74 -28.72 7.85
CA ASN A 406 -29.42 -30.06 7.32
C ASN A 406 -30.21 -30.53 6.09
N GLN A 407 -31.11 -29.73 5.52
CA GLN A 407 -31.82 -30.06 4.30
C GLN A 407 -31.20 -29.34 3.08
N PRO A 408 -31.00 -30.05 1.96
CA PRO A 408 -30.63 -29.42 0.69
C PRO A 408 -31.72 -28.47 0.20
N VAL A 409 -31.33 -27.29 -0.26
CA VAL A 409 -32.22 -26.25 -0.81
C VAL A 409 -31.66 -25.77 -2.15
N GLY A 410 -32.52 -25.28 -3.04
CA GLY A 410 -32.08 -24.76 -4.35
C GLY A 410 -31.31 -23.43 -4.25
N GLN A 411 -31.58 -22.64 -3.22
CA GLN A 411 -30.90 -21.39 -2.91
C GLN A 411 -31.08 -21.05 -1.43
N CYS A 412 -30.09 -20.42 -0.81
CA CYS A 412 -30.22 -19.81 0.51
C CYS A 412 -29.29 -18.61 0.70
N ALA A 413 -29.60 -17.77 1.69
CA ALA A 413 -28.79 -16.64 2.10
C ALA A 413 -28.85 -16.48 3.63
N GLY A 414 -27.89 -15.76 4.21
CA GLY A 414 -27.81 -15.49 5.65
C GLY A 414 -27.01 -16.53 6.44
N GLU A 415 -26.96 -16.36 7.78
CA GLU A 415 -26.08 -17.13 8.67
C GLU A 415 -26.32 -18.64 8.64
N ASP A 416 -27.58 -19.04 8.44
CA ASP A 416 -27.98 -20.45 8.42
C ASP A 416 -27.72 -21.15 7.09
N CYS A 417 -27.25 -20.41 6.07
CA CYS A 417 -26.97 -20.95 4.76
C CYS A 417 -25.55 -21.53 4.69
N ARG A 418 -25.46 -22.83 4.40
CA ARG A 418 -24.19 -23.54 4.24
C ARG A 418 -23.99 -23.98 2.80
N LEU A 419 -22.75 -23.93 2.34
CA LEU A 419 -22.35 -24.51 1.05
C LEU A 419 -21.65 -25.84 1.30
N ARG A 420 -22.28 -26.94 0.89
CA ARG A 420 -21.70 -28.28 0.99
C ARG A 420 -21.11 -28.66 -0.37
N ILE A 421 -19.81 -28.88 -0.40
CA ILE A 421 -19.09 -29.37 -1.58
C ILE A 421 -18.80 -30.86 -1.36
N ILE A 422 -19.16 -31.68 -2.35
CA ILE A 422 -19.00 -33.13 -2.34
C ILE A 422 -18.04 -33.52 -3.45
N ALA A 423 -16.89 -34.07 -3.08
CA ALA A 423 -15.92 -34.62 -4.00
C ALA A 423 -16.06 -36.14 -4.07
N GLU A 424 -16.47 -36.66 -5.23
CA GLU A 424 -16.47 -38.08 -5.55
C GLU A 424 -15.11 -38.47 -6.11
N TYR A 425 -14.47 -39.49 -5.54
CA TYR A 425 -13.16 -39.96 -5.98
C TYR A 425 -13.08 -41.49 -6.00
N GLU A 426 -12.30 -42.02 -6.91
CA GLU A 426 -11.99 -43.44 -7.05
C GLU A 426 -10.62 -43.72 -6.45
N ALA A 427 -10.54 -44.69 -5.54
CA ALA A 427 -9.30 -45.16 -4.94
C ALA A 427 -9.39 -46.67 -4.69
N GLY A 428 -8.39 -47.43 -5.14
CA GLY A 428 -8.35 -48.88 -4.93
C GLY A 428 -9.54 -49.65 -5.54
N GLY A 429 -10.15 -49.13 -6.61
CA GLY A 429 -11.32 -49.74 -7.27
C GLY A 429 -12.68 -49.41 -6.64
N GLU A 430 -12.71 -48.63 -5.55
CA GLU A 430 -13.94 -48.17 -4.91
C GLU A 430 -14.18 -46.68 -5.15
N ARG A 431 -15.46 -46.31 -5.27
CA ARG A 431 -15.90 -44.90 -5.35
C ARG A 431 -16.27 -44.41 -3.95
N ARG A 432 -15.64 -43.32 -3.52
CA ARG A 432 -15.77 -42.73 -2.18
C ARG A 432 -16.13 -41.24 -2.28
N GLN A 433 -16.55 -40.64 -1.16
CA GLN A 433 -16.97 -39.24 -1.10
C GLN A 433 -16.31 -38.48 0.04
N LEU A 434 -15.74 -37.31 -0.26
CA LEU A 434 -15.26 -36.34 0.71
C LEU A 434 -16.21 -35.14 0.74
N LYS A 435 -16.79 -34.83 1.91
CA LYS A 435 -17.75 -33.73 2.08
C LYS A 435 -17.11 -32.57 2.86
N MET A 436 -17.23 -31.36 2.30
CA MET A 436 -16.75 -30.12 2.90
C MET A 436 -17.93 -29.17 3.07
N GLU A 437 -18.35 -28.94 4.30
CA GLU A 437 -19.47 -28.05 4.61
C GLU A 437 -18.94 -26.69 5.10
N TRP A 438 -19.14 -25.67 4.27
CA TRP A 438 -18.77 -24.28 4.49
C TRP A 438 -19.92 -23.52 5.16
N TYR A 439 -19.58 -22.72 6.17
CA TYR A 439 -20.53 -21.88 6.89
C TYR A 439 -19.88 -20.55 7.27
N TRP A 440 -20.72 -19.58 7.60
CA TRP A 440 -20.31 -18.29 8.13
C TRP A 440 -20.00 -18.39 9.62
N ALA A 441 -18.74 -18.19 10.01
CA ALA A 441 -18.36 -18.07 11.41
C ALA A 441 -18.36 -16.62 11.86
N ARG A 442 -19.00 -16.34 12.99
CA ARG A 442 -19.01 -15.04 13.65
C ARG A 442 -17.71 -14.80 14.43
N LYS A 443 -17.12 -13.63 14.25
CA LYS A 443 -16.04 -13.07 15.07
C LYS A 443 -16.48 -11.72 15.60
N ARG A 444 -16.48 -11.56 16.93
CA ARG A 444 -16.74 -10.28 17.58
C ARG A 444 -15.41 -9.62 17.91
N GLU A 445 -15.25 -8.36 17.53
CA GLU A 445 -14.13 -7.53 17.98
C GLU A 445 -14.68 -6.32 18.70
N GLU A 446 -14.14 -6.06 19.89
CA GLU A 446 -14.44 -4.86 20.67
C GLU A 446 -13.60 -3.69 20.13
N ARG A 447 -14.27 -2.62 19.72
CA ARG A 447 -13.64 -1.34 19.38
C ARG A 447 -14.24 -0.27 20.27
N GLY A 448 -13.62 -0.06 21.43
CA GLY A 448 -14.16 0.86 22.44
C GLY A 448 -15.47 0.33 23.02
N LYS A 449 -16.58 1.08 22.86
CA LYS A 449 -17.93 0.66 23.30
C LYS A 449 -18.74 -0.06 22.22
N THR A 450 -18.20 -0.20 21.02
CA THR A 450 -18.90 -0.81 19.89
C THR A 450 -18.38 -2.23 19.67
N THR A 451 -19.29 -3.20 19.64
CA THR A 451 -18.97 -4.57 19.23
C THR A 451 -19.24 -4.70 17.75
N VAL A 452 -18.18 -4.92 16.96
CA VAL A 452 -18.31 -5.20 15.53
C VAL A 452 -18.32 -6.71 15.31
N THR A 453 -19.36 -7.22 14.66
CA THR A 453 -19.44 -8.64 14.28
C THR A 453 -19.03 -8.81 12.82
N TYR A 454 -17.96 -9.57 12.59
CA TYR A 454 -17.50 -9.99 11.27
C TYR A 454 -17.88 -11.44 11.01
N TYR A 455 -18.29 -11.73 9.77
CA TYR A 455 -18.51 -13.10 9.31
C TYR A 455 -17.36 -13.48 8.38
N TYR A 456 -16.78 -14.65 8.63
CA TYR A 456 -15.74 -15.23 7.78
C TYR A 456 -16.09 -16.66 7.39
N GLU A 457 -15.57 -17.08 6.23
CA GLU A 457 -15.85 -18.37 5.61
C GLU A 457 -15.02 -19.46 6.29
N ILE A 458 -15.67 -20.55 6.70
CA ILE A 458 -14.94 -21.69 7.26
C ILE A 458 -15.62 -23.03 6.97
N ALA A 459 -14.82 -24.05 6.69
CA ALA A 459 -15.23 -25.45 6.74
C ALA A 459 -14.33 -26.24 7.69
N ARG A 460 -14.91 -27.25 8.34
CA ARG A 460 -14.18 -28.12 9.30
C ARG A 460 -14.36 -29.61 8.99
N PRO A 461 -13.97 -30.11 7.80
CA PRO A 461 -14.07 -31.53 7.48
C PRO A 461 -13.16 -32.38 8.41
N THR A 462 -13.57 -33.62 8.61
CA THR A 462 -12.78 -34.65 9.31
C THR A 462 -12.23 -35.61 8.28
N VAL A 463 -10.90 -35.62 8.15
CA VAL A 463 -10.15 -36.43 7.19
C VAL A 463 -9.66 -37.70 7.89
N ARG A 464 -10.03 -38.88 7.36
CA ARG A 464 -9.90 -40.18 8.03
C ARG A 464 -8.62 -40.93 7.68
N ASP A 465 -8.27 -40.93 6.41
CA ASP A 465 -7.15 -41.70 5.88
C ASP A 465 -6.23 -40.85 5.00
N ASP A 466 -5.08 -41.42 4.65
CA ASP A 466 -4.02 -40.70 3.94
C ASP A 466 -4.40 -40.44 2.47
N VAL A 467 -5.37 -41.19 1.92
CA VAL A 467 -5.95 -40.94 0.59
C VAL A 467 -6.84 -39.71 0.64
N GLU A 468 -7.72 -39.57 1.64
CA GLU A 468 -8.51 -38.36 1.84
C GLU A 468 -7.63 -37.13 2.12
N VAL A 469 -6.50 -37.28 2.82
CA VAL A 469 -5.51 -36.20 3.01
C VAL A 469 -4.99 -35.73 1.66
N ALA A 470 -4.60 -36.66 0.77
CA ALA A 470 -4.09 -36.33 -0.54
C ALA A 470 -5.17 -35.73 -1.45
N VAL A 471 -6.41 -36.24 -1.41
CA VAL A 471 -7.55 -35.67 -2.14
C VAL A 471 -7.82 -34.24 -1.66
N LEU A 472 -7.84 -33.99 -0.36
CA LEU A 472 -8.06 -32.65 0.19
C LEU A 472 -6.92 -31.69 -0.17
N LYS A 473 -5.66 -32.16 -0.12
CA LYS A 473 -4.47 -31.42 -0.56
C LYS A 473 -4.59 -31.05 -2.03
N ALA A 474 -4.97 -32.01 -2.87
CA ALA A 474 -5.14 -31.79 -4.29
C ALA A 474 -6.22 -30.75 -4.54
N LEU A 475 -7.37 -30.81 -3.86
CA LEU A 475 -8.50 -29.88 -4.03
C LEU A 475 -8.22 -28.47 -3.48
N THR A 476 -7.67 -28.35 -2.27
CA THR A 476 -7.63 -27.08 -1.53
C THR A 476 -6.22 -26.53 -1.28
N GLY A 477 -5.18 -27.29 -1.63
CA GLY A 477 -3.79 -26.97 -1.29
C GLY A 477 -3.43 -27.24 0.18
N LYS A 478 -4.37 -27.73 1.01
CA LYS A 478 -4.17 -27.98 2.44
C LYS A 478 -4.26 -29.47 2.77
N ALA A 479 -3.29 -29.98 3.53
CA ALA A 479 -3.17 -31.39 3.88
C ALA A 479 -3.01 -31.56 5.40
N ARG A 480 -3.94 -32.25 6.06
CA ARG A 480 -3.79 -32.68 7.45
C ARG A 480 -4.77 -33.81 7.77
N LYS A 481 -4.32 -34.83 8.51
CA LYS A 481 -5.18 -35.89 9.04
C LYS A 481 -6.00 -35.39 10.23
N GLY A 482 -7.24 -35.86 10.39
CA GLY A 482 -8.16 -35.42 11.43
C GLY A 482 -8.95 -34.16 11.05
N ARG A 483 -9.32 -33.33 12.04
CA ARG A 483 -10.15 -32.14 11.81
C ARG A 483 -9.34 -31.01 11.18
N VAL A 484 -9.70 -30.59 9.97
CA VAL A 484 -8.98 -29.56 9.20
C VAL A 484 -9.80 -28.28 9.15
N ALA A 485 -9.23 -27.13 9.49
CA ALA A 485 -9.87 -25.84 9.27
C ALA A 485 -9.52 -25.31 7.86
N LEU A 486 -10.52 -25.18 6.99
CA LEU A 486 -10.39 -24.57 5.67
C LEU A 486 -10.99 -23.15 5.73
N LEU A 487 -10.29 -22.15 5.20
CA LEU A 487 -10.67 -20.74 5.22
C LEU A 487 -10.88 -20.21 3.79
N ALA A 488 -11.13 -18.90 3.64
CA ALA A 488 -11.38 -18.24 2.35
C ALA A 488 -10.40 -18.66 1.24
N ASP A 489 -9.09 -18.65 1.50
CA ASP A 489 -8.06 -19.08 0.52
C ASP A 489 -8.28 -20.51 -0.02
N GLN A 490 -8.79 -21.42 0.83
CA GLN A 490 -9.07 -22.81 0.43
C GLN A 490 -10.39 -22.93 -0.33
N LEU A 491 -11.37 -22.07 -0.04
CA LEU A 491 -12.61 -21.97 -0.82
C LEU A 491 -12.31 -21.40 -2.21
N ASP A 492 -11.46 -20.37 -2.29
CA ASP A 492 -11.00 -19.80 -3.55
C ASP A 492 -10.28 -20.83 -4.42
N ALA A 493 -9.48 -21.72 -3.80
CA ALA A 493 -8.82 -22.80 -4.51
C ALA A 493 -9.80 -23.75 -5.24
N LEU A 494 -11.06 -23.85 -4.78
CA LEU A 494 -12.11 -24.67 -5.38
C LEU A 494 -12.84 -23.97 -6.54
N ARG A 495 -12.76 -22.63 -6.64
CA ARG A 495 -13.38 -21.86 -7.75
C ARG A 495 -12.77 -22.18 -9.13
N ARG A 496 -11.62 -22.87 -9.16
CA ARG A 496 -11.01 -23.38 -10.41
C ARG A 496 -11.85 -24.45 -11.11
N PHE A 497 -12.74 -25.14 -10.38
CA PHE A 497 -13.59 -26.18 -10.95
C PHE A 497 -14.89 -25.55 -11.43
N LYS A 498 -15.23 -25.74 -12.71
CA LYS A 498 -16.43 -25.18 -13.34
C LYS A 498 -17.72 -25.41 -12.53
N PRO A 499 -17.99 -26.63 -12.02
CA PRO A 499 -19.21 -26.88 -11.26
C PRO A 499 -19.30 -26.11 -9.94
N LEU A 500 -18.18 -25.62 -9.39
CA LEU A 500 -18.13 -25.01 -8.06
C LEU A 500 -18.02 -23.49 -8.12
N LYS A 501 -17.46 -22.91 -9.19
CA LYS A 501 -17.27 -21.46 -9.31
C LYS A 501 -18.57 -20.70 -9.06
N ASP A 502 -19.59 -20.97 -9.87
CA ASP A 502 -20.86 -20.25 -9.84
C ASP A 502 -21.57 -20.45 -8.49
N ALA A 503 -21.50 -21.65 -7.92
CA ALA A 503 -22.08 -21.97 -6.62
C ALA A 503 -21.41 -21.22 -5.46
N ILE A 504 -20.09 -21.08 -5.50
CA ILE A 504 -19.32 -20.34 -4.48
C ILE A 504 -19.66 -18.85 -4.56
N ASP A 505 -19.73 -18.29 -5.77
CA ASP A 505 -20.03 -16.89 -5.99
C ASP A 505 -21.47 -16.57 -5.54
N GLN A 506 -22.44 -17.40 -5.92
CA GLN A 506 -23.82 -17.31 -5.46
C GLN A 506 -23.94 -17.44 -3.93
N TRP A 507 -23.18 -18.34 -3.29
CA TRP A 507 -23.18 -18.45 -1.83
C TRP A 507 -22.64 -17.18 -1.15
N ARG A 508 -21.62 -16.55 -1.73
CA ARG A 508 -20.98 -15.33 -1.22
C ARG A 508 -21.87 -14.10 -1.37
N GLU A 509 -22.70 -14.03 -2.40
CA GLU A 509 -23.73 -12.99 -2.52
C GLU A 509 -24.71 -13.02 -1.32
N GLY A 510 -24.98 -14.21 -0.78
CA GLY A 510 -25.80 -14.41 0.42
C GLY A 510 -25.11 -14.13 1.75
N ARG A 511 -23.91 -13.52 1.76
CA ARG A 511 -23.13 -13.25 2.98
C ARG A 511 -23.90 -12.39 3.99
N PRO A 512 -23.94 -12.77 5.28
CA PRO A 512 -24.53 -11.94 6.32
C PRO A 512 -23.88 -10.56 6.38
N GLN A 513 -24.69 -9.51 6.40
CA GLN A 513 -24.19 -8.14 6.50
C GLN A 513 -23.49 -7.93 7.84
N ARG A 514 -22.47 -7.06 7.82
CA ARG A 514 -21.77 -6.61 9.02
C ARG A 514 -22.78 -5.92 9.95
N GLN A 515 -22.84 -6.39 11.20
CA GLN A 515 -23.68 -5.78 12.22
C GLN A 515 -22.80 -5.03 13.23
N GLU A 516 -23.18 -3.79 13.49
CA GLU A 516 -22.57 -2.93 14.50
C GLU A 516 -23.58 -2.74 15.62
N GLN A 517 -23.22 -3.15 16.83
CA GLN A 517 -24.05 -2.94 18.02
C GLN A 517 -23.32 -1.97 18.95
N ASN A 518 -24.01 -0.86 19.26
CA ASN A 518 -23.56 0.12 20.23
C ASN A 518 -24.05 -0.30 21.62
N HIS A 519 -23.13 -0.35 22.60
CA HIS A 519 -23.44 -0.57 24.01
C HIS A 519 -23.38 0.74 24.80
#